data_AF-A0A9W9CW27-F1
#
_entry.id   AF-A0A9W9CW27-F1
#
_cell.length_a   1.000
_cell.length_b   1.000
_cell.length_c   1.000
_cell.angle_alpha   90.00
_cell.angle_beta   90.00
_cell.angle_gamma   90.00
#
_symmetry.space_group_name_H-M   'P 1'
#
loop_
_entity.id
_entity.type
_entity.pdbx_description
1 polymer ?
#
loop_
_entity_poly.entity_id
_entity_poly.type
_entity_poly.pdbx_seq_one_letter_code
_entity_poly.pdbx_strand_id
1 'polypeptide(L)'
;MSQSDSLSDAKAHLKEHGWVRIPSVLSNEEAENALDRLWKAKAAVEAEGEQTHLDFLDPNPSNVRVFYLMAVDKIFRELISHPKAIDMVKSVLGENFLISNFTANIARPGSESMALHSDQSIVFPDPWYNIWALNVIWCLTDVTKDNGATLYIPGSNKWVTRDEVPRNAPDLVPFEAKAGDIIVMDGRVWHTSGSNITEDQDRALLFGYYTAGFMRQQVNWTAKLSKDIQDTLTAEQKEWLGLGVVGNIGVTGDFRYLDVQYPDVKTRG
;
A
#
# COMPACT_ATOMS: atom_id res chain seq x y z
N MET A 1 -14.70 12.10 -22.36
CA MET A 1 -15.08 10.97 -21.49
C MET A 1 -15.40 11.53 -20.12
N SER A 2 -16.48 11.10 -19.48
CA SER A 2 -16.81 11.57 -18.14
C SER A 2 -15.81 11.01 -17.11
N GLN A 3 -15.62 11.67 -15.96
CA GLN A 3 -14.74 11.14 -14.90
C GLN A 3 -15.18 9.75 -14.38
N SER A 4 -16.47 9.40 -14.50
CA SER A 4 -16.97 8.08 -14.10
C SER A 4 -16.56 6.97 -15.06
N ASP A 5 -16.51 7.25 -16.37
CA ASP A 5 -16.10 6.25 -17.38
C ASP A 5 -14.62 5.89 -17.18
N SER A 6 -13.78 6.89 -16.88
CA SER A 6 -12.34 6.67 -16.69
C SER A 6 -11.99 5.82 -15.47
N LEU A 7 -12.81 5.87 -14.40
CA LEU A 7 -12.55 5.09 -13.19
C LEU A 7 -13.03 3.64 -13.31
N SER A 8 -14.12 3.41 -14.05
CA SER A 8 -14.55 2.05 -14.41
C SER A 8 -13.49 1.35 -15.26
N ASP A 9 -12.97 2.02 -16.28
CA ASP A 9 -11.89 1.48 -17.12
C ASP A 9 -10.63 1.19 -16.31
N ALA A 10 -10.30 2.07 -15.35
CA ALA A 10 -9.17 1.85 -14.45
C ALA A 10 -9.35 0.61 -13.55
N LYS A 11 -10.55 0.39 -13.00
CA LYS A 11 -10.88 -0.80 -12.20
C LYS A 11 -10.80 -2.08 -13.06
N ALA A 12 -11.28 -2.03 -14.31
CA ALA A 12 -11.16 -3.16 -15.24
C ALA A 12 -9.69 -3.47 -15.57
N HIS A 13 -8.88 -2.44 -15.84
CA HIS A 13 -7.44 -2.60 -16.09
C HIS A 13 -6.71 -3.21 -14.90
N LEU A 14 -6.99 -2.72 -13.68
CA LEU A 14 -6.44 -3.28 -12.44
C LEU A 14 -6.75 -4.77 -12.30
N LYS A 15 -8.00 -5.17 -12.56
CA LYS A 15 -8.41 -6.57 -12.46
C LYS A 15 -7.67 -7.48 -13.44
N GLU A 16 -7.46 -7.04 -14.68
CA GLU A 16 -6.79 -7.84 -15.70
C GLU A 16 -5.27 -7.88 -15.49
N HIS A 17 -4.66 -6.72 -15.29
CA HIS A 17 -3.20 -6.55 -15.31
C HIS A 17 -2.54 -6.55 -13.93
N GLY A 18 -3.33 -6.56 -12.85
CA GLY A 18 -2.85 -6.53 -11.47
C GLY A 18 -2.40 -5.15 -11.01
N TRP A 19 -2.48 -4.12 -11.86
CA TRP A 19 -2.16 -2.75 -11.47
C TRP A 19 -2.87 -1.72 -12.35
N VAL A 20 -2.94 -0.47 -11.90
CA VAL A 20 -3.37 0.67 -12.70
C VAL A 20 -2.77 1.99 -12.17
N ARG A 21 -2.45 2.91 -13.08
CA ARG A 21 -2.10 4.30 -12.73
C ARG A 21 -3.34 5.18 -12.76
N ILE A 22 -3.56 5.94 -11.69
CA ILE A 22 -4.58 6.97 -11.63
C ILE A 22 -3.89 8.34 -11.63
N PRO A 23 -4.02 9.11 -12.73
CA PRO A 23 -3.28 10.36 -12.86
C PRO A 23 -3.86 11.48 -12.00
N SER A 24 -3.00 12.41 -11.59
CA SER A 24 -3.38 13.69 -10.98
C SER A 24 -4.34 13.54 -9.80
N VAL A 25 -4.00 12.66 -8.86
CA VAL A 25 -4.74 12.52 -7.61
C VAL A 25 -4.40 13.66 -6.66
N LEU A 26 -3.12 14.03 -6.63
CA LEU A 26 -2.63 15.26 -6.02
C LEU A 26 -2.23 16.24 -7.13
N SER A 27 -2.38 17.52 -6.85
CA SER A 27 -1.68 18.58 -7.57
C SER A 27 -0.18 18.54 -7.30
N ASN A 28 0.61 19.21 -8.15
CA ASN A 28 2.06 19.33 -7.94
C ASN A 28 2.39 19.97 -6.59
N GLU A 29 1.64 21.00 -6.18
CA GLU A 29 1.83 21.66 -4.88
C GLU A 29 1.54 20.72 -3.70
N GLU A 30 0.50 19.89 -3.80
CA GLU A 30 0.18 18.89 -2.78
C GLU A 30 1.26 17.78 -2.71
N ALA A 31 1.79 17.35 -3.86
CA ALA A 31 2.88 16.37 -3.92
C ALA A 31 4.19 16.93 -3.33
N GLU A 32 4.55 18.17 -3.68
CA GLU A 32 5.72 18.87 -3.14
C GLU A 32 5.59 19.09 -1.63
N ASN A 33 4.42 19.50 -1.15
CA ASN A 33 4.15 19.63 0.28
C ASN A 33 4.27 18.27 0.99
N ALA A 34 3.70 17.20 0.44
CA ALA A 34 3.84 15.86 1.01
C ALA A 34 5.31 15.39 1.04
N LEU A 35 6.12 15.76 0.04
CA LEU A 35 7.55 15.47 0.00
C LEU A 35 8.33 16.21 1.10
N ASP A 36 8.07 17.51 1.31
CA ASP A 36 8.66 18.26 2.42
C ASP A 36 8.29 17.64 3.78
N ARG A 37 7.02 17.27 3.96
CA ARG A 37 6.55 16.59 5.18
C ARG A 37 7.18 15.22 5.35
N LEU A 38 7.48 14.50 4.27
CA LEU A 38 8.19 13.22 4.33
C LEU A 38 9.63 13.39 4.83
N TRP A 39 10.37 14.40 4.37
CA TRP A 39 11.72 14.65 4.88
C TRP A 39 11.72 15.05 6.37
N LYS A 40 10.73 15.83 6.81
CA LYS A 40 10.53 16.14 8.23
C LYS A 40 10.17 14.88 9.03
N ALA A 41 9.34 14.01 8.47
CA ALA A 41 8.97 12.75 9.10
C ALA A 41 10.17 11.81 9.25
N LYS A 42 11.04 11.72 8.24
CA LYS A 42 12.32 11.00 8.34
C LYS A 42 13.13 11.48 9.55
N ALA A 43 13.34 12.78 9.68
CA ALA A 43 14.11 13.34 10.80
C ALA A 43 13.44 13.06 12.16
N ALA A 44 12.11 13.11 12.23
CA ALA A 44 11.36 12.84 13.44
C ALA A 44 11.48 11.36 13.87
N VAL A 45 11.33 10.41 12.95
CA VAL A 45 11.45 8.97 13.30
C VAL A 45 12.88 8.61 13.72
N GLU A 46 13.90 9.21 13.09
CA GLU A 46 15.30 9.04 13.52
C GLU A 46 15.54 9.57 14.93
N ALA A 47 14.94 10.72 15.28
CA ALA A 47 15.03 11.28 16.62
C ALA A 47 14.35 10.39 17.69
N GLU A 48 13.36 9.59 17.29
CA GLU A 48 12.70 8.58 18.13
C GLU A 48 13.46 7.23 18.17
N GLY A 49 14.57 7.12 17.44
CA GLY A 49 15.40 5.92 17.39
C GLY A 49 14.93 4.86 16.38
N GLU A 50 14.00 5.20 15.50
CA GLU A 50 13.58 4.30 14.42
C GLU A 50 14.64 4.23 13.32
N GLN A 51 14.81 3.05 12.74
CA GLN A 51 15.71 2.86 11.61
C GLN A 51 15.09 3.39 10.31
N THR A 52 15.89 4.10 9.52
CA THR A 52 15.49 4.62 8.20
C THR A 52 16.14 3.86 7.04
N HIS A 53 16.64 2.66 7.31
CA HIS A 53 17.31 1.77 6.38
C HIS A 53 17.17 0.33 6.91
N LEU A 54 17.04 -0.66 6.01
CA LEU A 54 16.95 -2.07 6.40
C LEU A 54 17.95 -2.91 5.59
N ASP A 55 19.08 -3.29 6.20
CA ASP A 55 20.17 -4.03 5.55
C ASP A 55 19.73 -5.32 4.83
N PHE A 56 18.67 -5.98 5.30
CA PHE A 56 18.17 -7.23 4.69
C PHE A 56 17.30 -7.00 3.46
N LEU A 57 16.81 -5.78 3.24
CA LEU A 57 15.99 -5.40 2.08
C LEU A 57 16.77 -4.50 1.12
N ASP A 58 17.57 -3.59 1.67
CA ASP A 58 18.26 -2.54 0.93
C ASP A 58 19.73 -2.95 0.75
N PRO A 59 20.20 -3.21 -0.49
CA PRO A 59 21.57 -3.69 -0.72
C PRO A 59 22.66 -2.70 -0.32
N ASN A 60 22.32 -1.41 -0.23
CA ASN A 60 23.23 -0.32 0.07
C ASN A 60 22.51 0.85 0.79
N PRO A 61 23.24 1.76 1.46
CA PRO A 61 22.63 2.80 2.30
C PRO A 61 22.00 3.96 1.51
N SER A 62 22.01 3.94 0.17
CA SER A 62 21.44 5.02 -0.64
C SER A 62 19.91 5.05 -0.55
N ASN A 63 19.28 3.91 -0.29
CA ASN A 63 17.84 3.83 -0.13
C ASN A 63 17.41 4.24 1.28
N VAL A 64 16.47 5.18 1.37
CA VAL A 64 15.91 5.65 2.64
C VAL A 64 14.48 5.14 2.80
N ARG A 65 14.19 4.55 3.96
CA ARG A 65 12.86 4.12 4.36
C ARG A 65 12.34 4.97 5.50
N VAL A 66 11.05 5.28 5.49
CA VAL A 66 10.38 5.93 6.62
C VAL A 66 9.17 5.09 7.00
N PHE A 67 9.15 4.61 8.23
CA PHE A 67 8.07 3.75 8.72
C PHE A 67 7.06 4.54 9.54
N TYR A 68 5.91 3.93 9.76
CA TYR A 68 4.89 4.43 10.69
C TYR A 68 4.42 5.86 10.41
N LEU A 69 4.34 6.26 9.14
CA LEU A 69 4.05 7.64 8.72
C LEU A 69 2.81 8.23 9.40
N MET A 70 1.78 7.42 9.63
CA MET A 70 0.55 7.82 10.31
C MET A 70 0.73 8.24 11.78
N ALA A 71 1.81 7.81 12.44
CA ALA A 71 2.15 8.25 13.79
C ALA A 71 2.83 9.63 13.80
N VAL A 72 3.46 10.01 12.68
CA VAL A 72 4.37 11.15 12.63
C VAL A 72 3.67 12.42 12.20
N ASP A 73 2.84 12.36 11.15
CA ASP A 73 2.23 13.54 10.56
C ASP A 73 0.78 13.30 10.13
N LYS A 74 -0.07 14.33 10.29
CA LYS A 74 -1.48 14.30 9.89
C LYS A 74 -1.65 14.13 8.40
N ILE A 75 -0.76 14.69 7.57
CA ILE A 75 -0.87 14.59 6.11
C ILE A 75 -0.91 13.14 5.64
N PHE A 76 -0.16 12.24 6.29
CA PHE A 76 -0.17 10.82 5.93
C PHE A 76 -1.47 10.12 6.30
N ARG A 77 -2.13 10.54 7.38
CA ARG A 77 -3.48 10.06 7.72
C ARG A 77 -4.52 10.57 6.71
N GLU A 78 -4.34 11.77 6.16
CA GLU A 78 -5.20 12.32 5.11
C GLU A 78 -5.00 11.61 3.77
N LEU A 79 -3.74 11.39 3.37
CA LEU A 79 -3.39 10.69 2.12
C LEU A 79 -3.89 9.24 2.12
N ILE A 80 -3.62 8.46 3.16
CA ILE A 80 -4.04 7.04 3.19
C ILE A 80 -5.56 6.86 3.28
N SER A 81 -6.28 7.90 3.71
CA SER A 81 -7.75 7.95 3.73
C SER A 81 -8.34 8.69 2.52
N HIS A 82 -7.54 9.04 1.51
CA HIS A 82 -7.99 9.85 0.39
C HIS A 82 -9.12 9.13 -0.39
N PRO A 83 -10.26 9.78 -0.67
CA PRO A 83 -11.45 9.12 -1.21
C PRO A 83 -11.21 8.33 -2.50
N LYS A 84 -10.36 8.85 -3.40
CA LYS A 84 -10.03 8.18 -4.67
C LYS A 84 -9.20 6.91 -4.46
N ALA A 85 -8.30 6.90 -3.47
CA ALA A 85 -7.53 5.70 -3.12
C ALA A 85 -8.45 4.66 -2.46
N ILE A 86 -9.30 5.10 -1.53
CA ILE A 86 -10.28 4.24 -0.84
C ILE A 86 -11.27 3.60 -1.83
N ASP A 87 -11.77 4.34 -2.83
CA ASP A 87 -12.65 3.76 -3.86
C ASP A 87 -11.96 2.64 -4.68
N MET A 88 -10.68 2.83 -5.01
CA MET A 88 -9.90 1.78 -5.67
C MET A 88 -9.66 0.58 -4.73
N VAL A 89 -9.35 0.82 -3.45
CA VAL A 89 -9.19 -0.24 -2.44
C VAL A 89 -10.48 -1.06 -2.31
N LYS A 90 -11.63 -0.40 -2.13
CA LYS A 90 -12.94 -1.04 -2.01
C LYS A 90 -13.32 -1.83 -3.25
N SER A 91 -12.90 -1.38 -4.44
CA SER A 91 -13.15 -2.13 -5.68
C SER A 91 -12.43 -3.49 -5.75
N VAL A 92 -11.41 -3.70 -4.91
CA VAL A 92 -10.61 -4.93 -4.87
C VAL A 92 -10.90 -5.75 -3.60
N LEU A 93 -10.83 -5.13 -2.42
CA LEU A 93 -10.95 -5.81 -1.12
C LEU A 93 -12.37 -5.79 -0.55
N GLY A 94 -13.29 -5.04 -1.17
CA GLY A 94 -14.62 -4.79 -0.63
C GLY A 94 -14.63 -3.74 0.49
N GLU A 95 -15.76 -3.62 1.18
CA GLU A 95 -15.94 -2.64 2.27
C GLU A 95 -15.13 -2.99 3.52
N ASN A 96 -14.88 -4.28 3.74
CA ASN A 96 -14.22 -4.80 4.94
C ASN A 96 -12.71 -4.95 4.72
N PHE A 97 -12.00 -3.83 4.65
CA PHE A 97 -10.54 -3.80 4.57
C PHE A 97 -9.92 -3.14 5.81
N LEU A 98 -8.62 -3.38 5.99
CA LEU A 98 -7.79 -2.74 7.01
C LEU A 98 -6.58 -2.06 6.36
N ILE A 99 -6.11 -0.97 6.97
CA ILE A 99 -4.85 -0.32 6.65
C ILE A 99 -3.74 -1.00 7.46
N SER A 100 -2.89 -1.76 6.81
CA SER A 100 -1.89 -2.62 7.47
C SER A 100 -0.60 -1.89 7.82
N ASN A 101 -0.11 -1.04 6.91
CA ASN A 101 1.07 -0.20 7.10
C ASN A 101 0.93 1.07 6.25
N PHE A 102 1.71 2.10 6.58
CA PHE A 102 2.00 3.19 5.65
C PHE A 102 3.47 3.58 5.78
N THR A 103 4.23 3.37 4.70
CA THR A 103 5.68 3.58 4.68
C THR A 103 6.10 4.41 3.49
N ALA A 104 7.30 4.98 3.54
CA ALA A 104 7.92 5.63 2.39
C ALA A 104 9.18 4.91 1.95
N ASN A 105 9.48 5.04 0.67
CA ASN A 105 10.76 4.69 0.09
C ASN A 105 11.29 5.86 -0.75
N ILE A 106 12.48 6.35 -0.42
CA ILE A 106 13.20 7.38 -1.18
C ILE A 106 14.46 6.73 -1.73
N ALA A 107 14.45 6.40 -3.03
CA ALA A 107 15.68 5.96 -3.67
C ALA A 107 16.45 7.16 -4.15
N ARG A 108 17.60 7.35 -3.53
CA ARG A 108 18.58 8.36 -3.90
C ARG A 108 19.50 7.81 -4.99
N PRO A 109 20.25 8.68 -5.71
CA PRO A 109 21.29 8.25 -6.63
C PRO A 109 22.14 7.09 -6.09
N GLY A 110 22.27 6.02 -6.87
CA GLY A 110 23.00 4.81 -6.51
C GLY A 110 22.21 3.77 -5.72
N SER A 111 20.93 3.99 -5.40
CA SER A 111 20.11 2.95 -4.77
C SER A 111 19.96 1.72 -5.67
N GLU A 112 20.04 0.53 -5.08
CA GLU A 112 19.93 -0.75 -5.79
C GLU A 112 18.56 -1.42 -5.61
N SER A 113 18.32 -2.43 -6.44
CA SER A 113 17.08 -3.21 -6.45
C SER A 113 16.98 -4.18 -5.28
N MET A 114 15.78 -4.31 -4.71
CA MET A 114 15.44 -5.37 -3.77
C MET A 114 15.41 -6.76 -4.46
N ALA A 115 15.26 -7.81 -3.66
CA ALA A 115 14.90 -9.11 -4.21
C ALA A 115 13.48 -9.07 -4.82
N LEU A 116 13.25 -9.84 -5.88
CA LEU A 116 11.92 -10.01 -6.48
C LEU A 116 10.94 -10.62 -5.46
N HIS A 117 9.77 -10.00 -5.28
CA HIS A 117 8.76 -10.45 -4.32
C HIS A 117 7.33 -10.11 -4.78
N SER A 118 6.35 -10.74 -4.14
CA SER A 118 4.95 -10.31 -4.12
C SER A 118 4.60 -9.97 -2.68
N ASP A 119 3.99 -8.81 -2.45
CA ASP A 119 3.66 -8.38 -1.08
C ASP A 119 2.69 -9.36 -0.38
N GLN A 120 1.70 -9.87 -1.10
CA GLN A 120 0.78 -10.87 -0.58
C GLN A 120 1.51 -12.17 -0.24
N SER A 121 2.44 -12.62 -1.09
CA SER A 121 3.20 -13.87 -0.87
C SER A 121 4.06 -13.87 0.40
N ILE A 122 4.40 -12.67 0.91
CA ILE A 122 5.17 -12.49 2.15
C ILE A 122 4.30 -12.76 3.39
N VAL A 123 3.01 -12.40 3.33
CA VAL A 123 2.11 -12.43 4.49
C VAL A 123 1.02 -13.51 4.40
N PHE A 124 0.85 -14.15 3.24
CA PHE A 124 -0.18 -15.15 3.00
C PHE A 124 0.38 -16.33 2.19
N PRO A 125 0.23 -17.58 2.66
CA PRO A 125 0.73 -18.76 1.95
C PRO A 125 -0.02 -18.98 0.63
N ASP A 126 0.60 -19.69 -0.31
CA ASP A 126 -0.09 -20.17 -1.50
C ASP A 126 -1.15 -21.24 -1.12
N PRO A 127 -2.21 -21.45 -1.94
CA PRO A 127 -2.49 -20.81 -3.24
C PRO A 127 -3.14 -19.40 -3.17
N TRP A 128 -2.66 -18.47 -4.02
CA TRP A 128 -3.10 -17.07 -4.09
C TRP A 128 -4.26 -16.81 -5.06
N TYR A 129 -5.36 -17.56 -4.92
CA TYR A 129 -6.51 -17.43 -5.82
C TYR A 129 -7.22 -16.06 -5.75
N ASN A 130 -7.11 -15.38 -4.60
CA ASN A 130 -7.79 -14.12 -4.33
C ASN A 130 -6.79 -13.02 -4.00
N ILE A 131 -7.22 -11.77 -4.18
CA ILE A 131 -6.48 -10.59 -3.75
C ILE A 131 -6.87 -10.30 -2.31
N TRP A 132 -5.95 -10.53 -1.38
CA TRP A 132 -6.10 -10.28 0.06
C TRP A 132 -5.29 -9.08 0.54
N ALA A 133 -4.42 -8.55 -0.31
CA ALA A 133 -3.72 -7.32 -0.04
C ALA A 133 -3.45 -6.54 -1.33
N LEU A 134 -3.29 -5.23 -1.20
CA LEU A 134 -2.89 -4.36 -2.28
C LEU A 134 -2.12 -3.16 -1.75
N ASN A 135 -1.35 -2.54 -2.62
CA ASN A 135 -0.58 -1.33 -2.33
C ASN A 135 -1.13 -0.16 -3.16
N VAL A 136 -1.33 0.98 -2.52
CA VAL A 136 -1.51 2.27 -3.22
C VAL A 136 -0.21 3.05 -3.08
N ILE A 137 0.51 3.16 -4.18
CA ILE A 137 1.80 3.82 -4.28
C ILE A 137 1.55 5.27 -4.68
N TRP A 138 1.90 6.21 -3.80
CA TRP A 138 1.80 7.65 -4.03
C TRP A 138 3.11 8.17 -4.60
N CYS A 139 3.04 8.78 -5.79
CA CYS A 139 4.22 9.32 -6.46
C CYS A 139 4.44 10.77 -6.03
N LEU A 140 5.41 11.02 -5.13
CA LEU A 140 5.69 12.39 -4.67
C LEU A 140 6.67 13.13 -5.60
N THR A 141 7.40 12.38 -6.42
CA THR A 141 8.26 12.86 -7.49
C THR A 141 7.86 12.16 -8.80
N ASP A 142 8.38 12.65 -9.93
CA ASP A 142 8.32 11.89 -11.18
C ASP A 142 8.99 10.53 -11.01
N VAL A 143 8.40 9.51 -11.62
CA VAL A 143 8.85 8.10 -11.55
C VAL A 143 9.18 7.64 -12.95
N THR A 144 10.44 7.33 -13.17
CA THR A 144 10.98 6.88 -14.45
C THR A 144 11.77 5.59 -14.25
N LYS A 145 12.00 4.85 -15.33
CA LYS A 145 12.87 3.68 -15.27
C LYS A 145 14.23 3.98 -14.62
N ASP A 146 14.83 5.11 -14.98
CA ASP A 146 16.22 5.43 -14.62
C ASP A 146 16.36 5.94 -13.18
N ASN A 147 15.34 6.60 -12.62
CA ASN A 147 15.35 7.03 -11.22
C ASN A 147 14.83 5.95 -10.25
N GLY A 148 14.72 4.70 -10.74
CA GLY A 148 14.41 3.54 -9.93
C GLY A 148 12.92 3.29 -9.75
N ALA A 149 12.09 3.49 -10.78
CA ALA A 149 10.70 3.01 -10.78
C ALA A 149 10.59 1.59 -10.24
N THR A 150 9.49 1.29 -9.53
CA THR A 150 9.13 -0.11 -9.23
C THR A 150 9.01 -0.87 -10.56
N LEU A 151 9.68 -2.01 -10.63
CA LEU A 151 9.68 -2.90 -11.79
C LEU A 151 8.81 -4.11 -11.49
N TYR A 152 7.97 -4.53 -12.44
CA TYR A 152 7.08 -5.68 -12.27
C TYR A 152 7.17 -6.63 -13.45
N ILE A 153 6.73 -7.87 -13.24
CA ILE A 153 6.60 -8.87 -14.30
C ILE A 153 5.15 -8.85 -14.82
N PRO A 154 4.91 -8.52 -16.10
CA PRO A 154 3.57 -8.53 -16.67
C PRO A 154 2.90 -9.91 -16.55
N GLY A 155 1.66 -9.93 -16.08
CA GLY A 155 0.86 -11.15 -15.92
C GLY A 155 1.19 -11.99 -14.68
N SER A 156 2.18 -11.61 -13.88
CA SER A 156 2.56 -12.34 -12.65
C SER A 156 1.47 -12.36 -11.58
N ASN A 157 0.51 -11.44 -11.64
CA ASN A 157 -0.70 -11.44 -10.82
C ASN A 157 -1.60 -12.69 -11.00
N LYS A 158 -1.34 -13.49 -12.04
CA LYS A 158 -2.06 -14.73 -12.36
C LYS A 158 -1.38 -15.97 -11.76
N TRP A 159 -0.16 -15.86 -11.25
CA TRP A 159 0.51 -16.97 -10.57
C TRP A 159 -0.12 -17.21 -9.21
N VAL A 160 -0.44 -18.47 -8.93
CA VAL A 160 -1.15 -18.86 -7.71
C VAL A 160 -0.25 -19.59 -6.72
N THR A 161 0.89 -20.11 -7.16
CA THR A 161 1.84 -20.84 -6.32
C THR A 161 3.27 -20.34 -6.50
N ARG A 162 4.13 -20.61 -5.51
CA ARG A 162 5.56 -20.28 -5.58
C ARG A 162 6.28 -20.98 -6.74
N ASP A 163 5.85 -22.17 -7.13
CA ASP A 163 6.49 -22.96 -8.20
C ASP A 163 6.29 -22.37 -9.61
N GLU A 164 5.29 -21.49 -9.79
CA GLU A 164 5.07 -20.77 -11.04
C GLU A 164 6.02 -19.58 -11.23
N VAL A 165 6.67 -19.14 -10.15
CA VAL A 165 7.57 -17.97 -10.16
C VAL A 165 8.87 -18.34 -10.87
N PRO A 166 9.24 -17.64 -11.96
CA PRO A 166 10.46 -17.97 -12.68
C PRO A 166 11.70 -17.68 -11.83
N ARG A 167 12.69 -18.57 -11.91
CA ARG A 167 13.94 -18.44 -11.14
C ARG A 167 14.80 -17.24 -11.56
N ASN A 168 14.64 -16.74 -12.78
CA ASN A 168 15.54 -15.77 -13.40
C ASN A 168 14.96 -14.35 -13.53
N ALA A 169 13.82 -14.04 -12.89
CA ALA A 169 13.15 -12.74 -12.99
C ALA A 169 13.07 -12.21 -14.44
N PRO A 170 12.09 -12.68 -15.25
CA PRO A 170 11.97 -12.35 -16.67
C PRO A 170 11.70 -10.85 -16.91
N ASP A 171 11.57 -10.45 -18.18
CA ASP A 171 11.35 -9.08 -18.67
C ASP A 171 10.54 -8.17 -17.74
N LEU A 172 11.27 -7.48 -16.87
CA LEU A 172 10.75 -6.52 -15.90
C LEU A 172 10.42 -5.19 -16.60
N VAL A 173 9.23 -4.66 -16.33
CA VAL A 173 8.72 -3.39 -16.89
C VAL A 173 8.54 -2.37 -15.76
N PRO A 174 8.89 -1.09 -15.96
CA PRO A 174 8.71 -0.06 -14.94
C PRO A 174 7.25 0.39 -14.83
N PHE A 175 6.83 0.75 -13.61
CA PHE A 175 5.69 1.65 -13.43
C PHE A 175 6.16 3.11 -13.58
N GLU A 176 5.77 3.77 -14.66
CA GLU A 176 6.10 5.17 -14.89
C GLU A 176 4.90 6.09 -14.59
N ALA A 177 5.18 7.15 -13.84
CA ALA A 177 4.16 8.04 -13.29
C ALA A 177 4.71 9.45 -13.09
N LYS A 178 3.81 10.43 -13.03
CA LYS A 178 4.15 11.81 -12.68
C LYS A 178 3.95 12.06 -11.20
N ALA A 179 4.64 13.07 -10.67
CA ALA A 179 4.35 13.55 -9.32
C ALA A 179 2.85 13.86 -9.18
N GLY A 180 2.25 13.40 -8.08
CA GLY A 180 0.81 13.50 -7.80
C GLY A 180 -0.06 12.39 -8.37
N ASP A 181 0.49 11.48 -9.18
CA ASP A 181 -0.19 10.25 -9.55
C ASP A 181 -0.20 9.24 -8.40
N ILE A 182 -1.15 8.30 -8.43
CA ILE A 182 -1.05 7.06 -7.65
C ILE A 182 -1.01 5.85 -8.57
N ILE A 183 -0.34 4.80 -8.12
CA ILE A 183 -0.37 3.47 -8.73
C ILE A 183 -1.04 2.53 -7.74
N VAL A 184 -2.12 1.88 -8.17
CA VAL A 184 -2.79 0.84 -7.38
C VAL A 184 -2.28 -0.50 -7.88
N MET A 185 -1.71 -1.31 -7.02
CA MET A 185 -1.09 -2.59 -7.34
C MET A 185 -1.67 -3.70 -6.47
N ASP A 186 -2.22 -4.74 -7.09
CA ASP A 186 -2.64 -5.96 -6.44
C ASP A 186 -1.42 -6.69 -5.83
N GLY A 187 -1.56 -7.19 -4.60
CA GLY A 187 -0.45 -7.75 -3.83
C GLY A 187 0.18 -9.02 -4.42
N ARG A 188 -0.42 -9.64 -5.43
CA ARG A 188 0.10 -10.83 -6.14
C ARG A 188 1.05 -10.45 -7.28
N VAL A 189 1.10 -9.18 -7.69
CA VAL A 189 2.06 -8.73 -8.71
C VAL A 189 3.48 -8.94 -8.18
N TRP A 190 4.28 -9.71 -8.92
CA TRP A 190 5.69 -9.92 -8.62
C TRP A 190 6.51 -8.74 -9.14
N HIS A 191 7.24 -8.11 -8.22
CA HIS A 191 7.91 -6.85 -8.46
C HIS A 191 9.18 -6.69 -7.63
N THR A 192 9.93 -5.65 -7.94
CA THR A 192 11.13 -5.20 -7.21
C THR A 192 11.26 -3.68 -7.33
N SER A 193 11.99 -3.04 -6.41
CA SER A 193 12.46 -1.68 -6.67
C SER A 193 13.41 -1.66 -7.86
N GLY A 194 13.33 -0.63 -8.70
CA GLY A 194 14.36 -0.34 -9.69
C GLY A 194 15.57 0.33 -9.05
N SER A 195 16.73 0.12 -9.65
CA SER A 195 17.95 0.84 -9.25
C SER A 195 17.86 2.29 -9.72
N ASN A 196 18.26 3.24 -8.88
CA ASN A 196 18.34 4.65 -9.27
C ASN A 196 19.74 4.93 -9.82
N ILE A 197 19.83 5.03 -11.14
CA ILE A 197 21.08 5.27 -11.89
C ILE A 197 21.26 6.73 -12.28
N THR A 198 20.36 7.61 -11.87
CA THR A 198 20.51 9.07 -12.08
C THR A 198 21.58 9.65 -11.15
N GLU A 199 22.08 10.83 -11.50
CA GLU A 199 23.11 11.51 -10.69
C GLU A 199 22.52 12.45 -9.64
N ASP A 200 21.33 13.01 -9.88
CA ASP A 200 20.80 14.16 -9.15
C ASP A 200 19.31 14.07 -8.78
N GLN A 201 18.66 12.92 -9.00
CA GLN A 201 17.23 12.77 -8.74
C GLN A 201 16.96 11.79 -7.59
N ASP A 202 16.30 12.27 -6.55
CA ASP A 202 15.67 11.41 -5.55
C ASP A 202 14.27 11.01 -6.03
N ARG A 203 13.94 9.72 -5.93
CA ARG A 203 12.61 9.20 -6.27
C ARG A 203 11.86 8.84 -4.99
N ALA A 204 10.86 9.63 -4.62
CA ALA A 204 10.13 9.48 -3.37
C ALA A 204 8.72 8.91 -3.59
N LEU A 205 8.44 7.76 -2.96
CA LEU A 205 7.17 7.06 -3.01
C LEU A 205 6.63 6.81 -1.61
N LEU A 206 5.31 6.90 -1.43
CA LEU A 206 4.62 6.39 -0.24
C LEU A 206 3.84 5.12 -0.60
N PHE A 207 3.79 4.14 0.29
CA PHE A 207 3.19 2.83 0.09
C PHE A 207 2.10 2.60 1.11
N GLY A 208 0.85 2.90 0.74
CA GLY A 208 -0.31 2.58 1.57
C GLY A 208 -0.69 1.12 1.37
N TYR A 209 -0.41 0.27 2.37
CA TYR A 209 -0.71 -1.15 2.28
C TYR A 209 -2.06 -1.47 2.93
N TYR A 210 -2.99 -2.01 2.14
CA TYR A 210 -4.32 -2.39 2.58
C TYR A 210 -4.49 -3.91 2.50
N THR A 211 -5.23 -4.49 3.43
CA THR A 211 -5.49 -5.92 3.50
C THR A 211 -6.97 -6.22 3.69
N ALA A 212 -7.41 -7.40 3.28
CA ALA A 212 -8.73 -7.91 3.64
C ALA A 212 -8.90 -7.92 5.17
N GLY A 213 -10.12 -7.65 5.65
CA GLY A 213 -10.37 -7.40 7.07
C GLY A 213 -10.11 -8.56 8.03
N PHE A 214 -9.95 -9.78 7.50
CA PHE A 214 -9.58 -10.96 8.30
C PHE A 214 -8.06 -11.15 8.41
N MET A 215 -7.26 -10.40 7.64
CA MET A 215 -5.81 -10.49 7.69
C MET A 215 -5.26 -9.65 8.84
N ARG A 216 -4.28 -10.20 9.56
CA ARG A 216 -3.57 -9.43 10.58
C ARG A 216 -2.72 -8.34 9.92
N GLN A 217 -2.84 -7.11 10.43
CA GLN A 217 -2.04 -5.97 10.00
C GLN A 217 -0.56 -6.16 10.38
N GLN A 218 0.34 -5.65 9.53
CA GLN A 218 1.78 -5.67 9.78
C GLN A 218 2.15 -4.73 10.93
N VAL A 219 1.47 -3.59 11.05
CA VAL A 219 1.62 -2.66 12.17
C VAL A 219 0.46 -2.84 13.16
N ASN A 220 0.80 -3.00 14.45
CA ASN A 220 -0.18 -2.87 15.52
C ASN A 220 -0.43 -1.39 15.80
N TRP A 221 -1.44 -0.80 15.15
CA TRP A 221 -1.74 0.63 15.28
C TRP A 221 -2.19 1.04 16.67
N THR A 222 -2.86 0.15 17.40
CA THR A 222 -3.25 0.41 18.80
C THR A 222 -2.01 0.64 19.68
N ALA A 223 -0.92 -0.08 19.41
CA ALA A 223 0.34 0.08 20.11
C ALA A 223 1.19 1.25 19.58
N LYS A 224 1.19 1.48 18.25
CA LYS A 224 2.07 2.49 17.63
C LYS A 224 1.51 3.91 17.70
N LEU A 225 0.20 4.11 17.60
CA LEU A 225 -0.41 5.44 17.67
C LEU A 225 -0.60 5.88 19.11
N SER A 226 -0.18 7.10 19.45
CA SER A 226 -0.45 7.69 20.77
C SER A 226 -1.95 7.89 20.99
N LYS A 227 -2.37 7.95 22.26
CA LYS A 227 -3.78 8.20 22.61
C LYS A 227 -4.31 9.50 22.00
N ASP A 228 -3.50 10.55 22.03
CA ASP A 228 -3.84 11.85 21.44
C ASP A 228 -4.13 11.74 19.94
N ILE A 229 -3.30 10.98 19.21
CA ILE A 229 -3.55 10.72 17.79
C ILE A 229 -4.83 9.92 17.61
N GLN A 230 -5.01 8.83 18.37
CA GLN A 230 -6.20 7.99 18.28
C GLN A 230 -7.49 8.80 18.53
N ASP A 231 -7.45 9.80 19.40
CA ASP A 231 -8.60 10.67 19.69
C ASP A 231 -8.95 11.63 18.57
N THR A 232 -7.99 11.95 17.69
CA THR A 232 -8.24 12.77 16.49
C THR A 232 -8.83 12.01 15.30
N LEU A 233 -8.80 10.67 15.34
CA LEU A 233 -9.26 9.83 14.23
C LEU A 233 -10.78 9.81 14.10
N THR A 234 -11.27 9.80 12.86
CA THR A 234 -12.69 9.57 12.58
C THR A 234 -13.09 8.13 12.94
N ALA A 235 -14.40 7.88 13.05
CA ALA A 235 -14.90 6.52 13.30
C ALA A 235 -14.44 5.53 12.21
N GLU A 236 -14.51 5.95 10.94
CA GLU A 236 -14.07 5.15 9.80
C GLU A 236 -12.56 4.87 9.83
N GLN A 237 -11.73 5.86 10.17
CA GLN A 237 -10.29 5.64 10.35
C GLN A 237 -10.00 4.67 11.49
N LYS A 238 -10.71 4.77 12.61
CA LYS A 238 -10.56 3.82 13.73
C LYS A 238 -10.91 2.39 13.31
N GLU A 239 -11.92 2.22 12.46
CA GLU A 239 -12.29 0.94 11.88
C GLU A 239 -11.21 0.40 10.94
N TRP A 240 -10.77 1.19 9.95
CA TRP A 240 -9.72 0.78 9.02
C TRP A 240 -8.39 0.47 9.71
N LEU A 241 -8.11 1.10 10.86
CA LEU A 241 -6.91 0.85 11.63
C LEU A 241 -7.06 -0.29 12.65
N GLY A 242 -8.23 -0.91 12.76
CA GLY A 242 -8.47 -2.02 13.68
C GLY A 242 -8.46 -1.61 15.16
N LEU A 243 -8.71 -0.33 15.47
CA LEU A 243 -8.66 0.21 16.84
C LEU A 243 -9.92 -0.09 17.66
N GLY A 244 -10.99 -0.57 17.01
CA GLY A 244 -12.24 -0.96 17.67
C GLY A 244 -12.10 -2.25 18.48
N VAL A 245 -12.93 -2.42 19.52
CA VAL A 245 -12.96 -3.62 20.38
C VAL A 245 -13.17 -4.92 19.60
N VAL A 246 -13.88 -4.84 18.46
CA VAL A 246 -14.15 -5.97 17.54
C VAL A 246 -13.33 -5.89 16.25
N GLY A 247 -12.34 -5.00 16.18
CA GLY A 247 -11.62 -4.65 14.95
C GLY A 247 -10.88 -5.80 14.27
N ASN A 248 -10.62 -6.90 14.98
CA ASN A 248 -9.90 -8.08 14.46
C ASN A 248 -10.82 -9.20 13.94
N ILE A 249 -12.15 -9.06 14.04
CA ILE A 249 -13.09 -10.09 13.59
C ILE A 249 -13.46 -9.87 12.11
N GLY A 250 -13.26 -8.64 11.60
CA GLY A 250 -13.88 -8.17 10.37
C GLY A 250 -15.40 -8.26 10.45
N VAL A 251 -16.15 -7.52 9.65
CA VAL A 251 -17.59 -7.79 9.49
C VAL A 251 -17.75 -9.02 8.58
N THR A 252 -17.18 -10.16 9.00
CA THR A 252 -17.17 -11.43 8.26
C THR A 252 -18.36 -12.31 8.63
N GLY A 253 -19.01 -12.04 9.76
CA GLY A 253 -20.24 -12.70 10.15
C GLY A 253 -21.47 -11.90 9.73
N ASP A 254 -21.98 -12.13 8.52
CA ASP A 254 -23.40 -11.87 8.27
C ASP A 254 -24.22 -12.94 9.02
N PHE A 255 -24.34 -12.80 10.34
CA PHE A 255 -25.06 -13.76 11.17
C PHE A 255 -26.56 -13.82 10.86
N ARG A 256 -27.09 -12.99 9.95
CA ARG A 256 -28.48 -13.14 9.46
C ARG A 256 -28.70 -14.50 8.81
N TYR A 257 -27.66 -15.16 8.30
CA TYR A 257 -27.82 -16.55 7.83
C TYR A 257 -28.17 -17.50 8.98
N LEU A 258 -27.68 -17.26 10.20
CA LEU A 258 -28.07 -18.05 11.37
C LEU A 258 -29.54 -17.84 11.72
N ASP A 259 -30.05 -16.62 11.56
CA ASP A 259 -31.48 -16.34 11.78
C ASP A 259 -32.37 -17.02 10.71
N VAL A 260 -31.85 -17.19 9.49
CA VAL A 260 -32.51 -17.94 8.41
C VAL A 260 -32.40 -19.45 8.60
N GLN A 261 -31.23 -19.95 9.02
CA GLN A 261 -30.92 -21.38 9.12
C GLN A 261 -31.37 -21.99 10.46
N TYR A 262 -31.41 -21.18 11.52
CA TYR A 262 -31.73 -21.57 12.89
C TYR A 262 -32.68 -20.54 13.55
N PRO A 263 -33.90 -20.36 13.03
CA PRO A 263 -34.82 -19.31 13.49
C PRO A 263 -35.21 -19.43 14.98
N ASP A 264 -35.08 -20.61 15.58
CA ASP A 264 -35.40 -20.88 16.98
C ASP A 264 -34.21 -20.66 17.95
N VAL A 265 -33.00 -20.45 17.42
CA VAL A 265 -31.81 -20.19 18.23
C VAL A 265 -31.71 -18.68 18.43
N LYS A 266 -32.13 -18.18 19.60
CA LYS A 266 -31.86 -16.79 20.01
C LYS A 266 -30.35 -16.58 20.07
N THR A 267 -29.77 -16.03 19.02
CA THR A 267 -28.42 -15.47 19.05
C THR A 267 -28.44 -14.34 20.08
N ARG A 268 -27.68 -14.50 21.17
CA ARG A 268 -27.51 -13.45 22.18
C ARG A 268 -26.71 -12.33 21.50
N GLY A 269 -27.25 -11.11 21.57
CA GLY A 269 -26.67 -9.90 20.98
C GLY A 269 -25.34 -9.47 21.57
#